data_AF-A0A7S2JVW5-F1
#
_entry.id   AF-A0A7S2JVW5-F1
#
_cell.length_a   1.000
_cell.length_b   1.000
_cell.length_c   1.000
_cell.angle_alpha   90.00
_cell.angle_beta   90.00
_cell.angle_gamma   90.00
#
_symmetry.space_group_name_H-M   'P 1'
#
loop_
_entity.id
_entity.type
_entity.pdbx_description
1 polymer ?
#
loop_
_entity_poly.entity_id
_entity_poly.type
_entity_poly.pdbx_seq_one_letter_code
_entity_poly.pdbx_strand_id
1 'polypeptide(L)'
;DKPSLRANQKLVKSIPPGPNKQALFRHLKPLGFTGFKVSELTPSKTRRAQVANWILYYREELHGVSIEELKERRRLRQEAEAKAQEDKEEKGDTWKYPLQESY
;
A
#
# COMPACT_ATOMS: atom_id res chain seq x y z
N ASP A 1 3.45 -7.68 -27.66
CA ASP A 1 2.80 -7.46 -26.34
C ASP A 1 2.91 -8.56 -25.28
N LYS A 2 2.75 -9.85 -25.60
CA LYS A 2 2.77 -10.94 -24.60
C LYS A 2 3.98 -10.95 -23.64
N PRO A 3 5.24 -10.73 -24.07
CA PRO A 3 6.39 -10.73 -23.14
C PRO A 3 6.42 -9.52 -22.20
N SER A 4 6.09 -8.32 -22.70
CA SER A 4 5.99 -7.08 -21.91
C SER A 4 4.96 -7.21 -20.78
N LEU A 5 3.79 -7.77 -21.09
CA LEU A 5 2.75 -8.00 -20.09
C LEU A 5 3.19 -8.96 -18.98
N ARG A 6 3.84 -10.07 -19.35
CA ARG A 6 4.33 -11.07 -18.38
C ARG A 6 5.41 -10.48 -17.47
N ALA A 7 6.32 -9.66 -18.00
CA ALA A 7 7.33 -8.99 -17.20
C ALA A 7 6.69 -8.04 -16.18
N ASN A 8 5.70 -7.24 -16.60
CA ASN A 8 4.98 -6.33 -15.72
C ASN A 8 4.25 -7.08 -14.59
N GLN A 9 3.56 -8.17 -14.92
CA GLN A 9 2.90 -9.01 -13.92
C GLN A 9 3.88 -9.59 -12.89
N LYS A 10 5.09 -9.98 -13.30
CA LYS A 10 6.14 -10.43 -12.35
C LYS A 10 6.57 -9.31 -11.41
N LEU A 11 6.76 -8.10 -11.93
CA LEU A 11 7.09 -6.92 -11.10
C LEU A 11 6.00 -6.63 -10.07
N VAL A 12 4.73 -6.60 -10.49
CA VAL A 12 3.61 -6.36 -9.58
C VAL A 12 3.51 -7.44 -8.50
N LYS A 13 3.80 -8.71 -8.84
CA LYS A 13 3.81 -9.83 -7.88
C LYS A 13 4.97 -9.76 -6.87
N SER A 14 6.10 -9.13 -7.23
CA SER A 14 7.24 -8.99 -6.32
C SER A 14 7.02 -7.99 -5.19
N ILE A 15 6.03 -7.10 -5.32
CA ILE A 15 5.72 -6.11 -4.29
C ILE A 15 4.95 -6.81 -3.16
N PRO A 16 5.41 -6.72 -1.90
CA PRO A 16 4.72 -7.34 -0.77
C PRO A 16 3.30 -6.75 -0.63
N PRO A 17 2.31 -7.56 -0.21
CA PRO A 17 0.97 -7.07 0.08
C PRO A 17 1.04 -6.02 1.20
N GLY A 18 0.32 -4.92 1.04
CA GLY A 18 0.27 -3.83 2.01
C GLY A 18 0.48 -2.45 1.38
N PRO A 19 1.00 -1.47 2.16
CA PRO A 19 1.03 -0.07 1.78
C PRO A 19 1.89 0.19 0.54
N ASN A 20 2.90 -0.66 0.29
CA ASN A 20 3.83 -0.52 -0.83
C ASN A 20 3.17 -0.78 -2.19
N LYS A 21 2.01 -1.46 -2.21
CA LYS A 21 1.25 -1.70 -3.44
C LYS A 21 0.51 -0.45 -3.94
N GLN A 22 0.32 0.56 -3.08
CA GLN A 22 -0.26 1.86 -3.43
C GLN A 22 0.73 3.02 -3.25
N ALA A 23 2.05 2.75 -3.33
CA ALA A 23 3.09 3.76 -3.14
C ALA A 23 2.90 4.98 -4.06
N LEU A 24 2.47 4.76 -5.30
CA LEU A 24 2.20 5.83 -6.25
C LEU A 24 1.19 6.87 -5.73
N PHE A 25 0.13 6.44 -5.05
CA PHE A 25 -0.83 7.38 -4.45
C PHE A 25 -0.21 8.13 -3.27
N ARG A 26 0.54 7.46 -2.41
CA ARG A 26 1.22 8.10 -1.27
C ARG A 26 2.14 9.23 -1.73
N HIS A 27 2.97 8.96 -2.74
CA HIS A 27 3.97 9.90 -3.24
C HIS A 27 3.40 11.03 -4.07
N LEU A 28 2.35 10.76 -4.86
CA LEU A 28 1.78 11.77 -5.75
C LEU A 28 0.66 12.58 -5.10
N LYS A 29 0.04 12.11 -4.00
CA LYS A 29 -0.95 12.87 -3.23
C LYS A 29 -0.47 14.28 -2.82
N PRO A 30 0.74 14.48 -2.25
CA PRO A 30 1.24 15.83 -1.94
C PRO A 30 1.45 16.70 -3.20
N LEU A 31 1.58 16.10 -4.37
CA LEU A 31 1.70 16.79 -5.66
C LEU A 31 0.33 17.08 -6.31
N GLY A 32 -0.78 16.83 -5.59
CA GLY A 32 -2.13 17.08 -6.08
C GLY A 32 -2.72 15.95 -6.94
N PHE A 33 -2.09 14.77 -6.97
CA PHE A 33 -2.66 13.62 -7.68
C PHE A 33 -3.83 13.04 -6.91
N THR A 34 -5.03 13.17 -7.48
CA THR A 34 -6.29 12.66 -6.89
C THR A 34 -6.60 11.23 -7.30
N GLY A 35 -6.15 10.82 -8.48
CA GLY A 35 -6.30 9.46 -8.98
C GLY A 35 -6.41 9.39 -10.49
N PHE A 36 -6.63 8.17 -11.00
CA PHE A 36 -6.83 7.95 -12.41
C PHE A 36 -8.28 8.24 -12.80
N LYS A 37 -8.49 9.03 -13.84
CA LYS A 37 -9.80 9.19 -14.47
C LYS A 37 -10.09 7.97 -15.34
N VAL A 38 -11.32 7.45 -15.27
CA VAL A 38 -11.74 6.27 -16.04
C VAL A 38 -11.58 6.48 -17.54
N SER A 39 -11.87 7.69 -18.04
CA SER A 39 -11.69 8.08 -19.45
C SER A 39 -10.23 8.01 -19.93
N GLU A 40 -9.27 8.07 -19.02
CA GLU A 40 -7.84 8.06 -19.33
C GLU A 40 -7.20 6.69 -19.09
N LEU A 41 -7.96 5.70 -18.63
CA LEU A 41 -7.43 4.41 -18.20
C LEU A 41 -7.25 3.45 -19.38
N THR A 42 -6.23 3.70 -20.20
CA THR A 42 -5.87 2.78 -21.29
C THR A 42 -4.94 1.67 -20.80
N PRO A 43 -4.96 0.47 -21.39
CA PRO A 43 -4.06 -0.63 -20.99
C PRO A 43 -2.58 -0.25 -20.98
N SER A 44 -2.15 0.65 -21.88
CA SER A 44 -0.78 1.17 -21.92
C SER A 44 -0.46 2.06 -20.71
N LYS A 45 -1.36 2.99 -20.36
CA LYS A 45 -1.21 3.87 -19.19
C LYS A 45 -1.22 3.06 -17.88
N THR A 46 -2.11 2.08 -17.77
CA THR A 46 -2.17 1.19 -16.60
C THR A 46 -0.88 0.41 -16.41
N ARG A 47 -0.28 -0.12 -17.49
CA ARG A 47 1.03 -0.79 -17.41
C ARG A 47 2.15 0.14 -16.96
N ARG A 48 2.17 1.39 -17.45
CA ARG A 48 3.16 2.40 -17.02
C ARG A 48 3.01 2.74 -15.54
N ALA A 49 1.78 2.90 -15.07
CA ALA A 49 1.50 3.13 -13.65
C ALA A 49 1.98 1.96 -12.75
N GLN A 50 1.77 0.71 -13.19
CA GLN A 50 2.27 -0.46 -12.48
C GLN A 50 3.80 -0.48 -12.37
N VAL A 51 4.51 -0.13 -13.45
CA VAL A 51 5.99 -0.01 -13.42
C VAL A 51 6.44 1.14 -12.55
N ALA A 52 5.81 2.32 -12.63
CA ALA A 52 6.13 3.46 -11.79
C ALA A 52 5.96 3.13 -10.30
N ASN A 53 4.90 2.42 -9.93
CA ASN A 53 4.71 1.95 -8.57
C ASN A 53 5.83 1.02 -8.09
N TRP A 54 6.32 0.13 -8.97
CA TRP A 54 7.47 -0.74 -8.65
C TRP A 54 8.77 0.03 -8.47
N ILE A 55 9.04 1.06 -9.29
CA ILE A 55 10.23 1.90 -9.16
C ILE A 55 10.23 2.65 -7.83
N LEU A 56 9.09 3.19 -7.42
CA LEU A 56 8.94 3.86 -6.11
C LEU A 56 9.23 2.87 -4.97
N TYR A 57 8.66 1.66 -5.07
CA TYR A 57 8.95 0.59 -4.11
C TYR A 57 10.45 0.23 -4.05
N TYR A 58 11.10 0.09 -5.20
CA TYR A 58 12.53 -0.21 -5.27
C TYR A 58 13.36 0.88 -4.58
N ARG A 59 13.07 2.15 -4.85
CA ARG A 59 13.78 3.28 -4.26
C ARG A 59 13.66 3.35 -2.74
N GLU A 60 12.47 3.07 -2.18
CA GLU A 60 12.24 3.20 -0.73
C GLU A 60 12.76 2.03 0.08
N GLU A 61 12.56 0.80 -0.42
CA GLU A 61 12.71 -0.40 0.40
C GLU A 61 13.91 -1.26 -0.02
N LEU A 62 14.30 -1.25 -1.30
CA LEU A 62 15.34 -2.13 -1.83
C LEU A 62 16.66 -1.41 -2.09
N HIS A 63 16.63 -0.11 -2.36
CA HIS A 63 17.83 0.64 -2.72
C HIS A 63 18.74 0.85 -1.51
N GLY A 64 19.88 0.15 -1.49
CA GLY A 64 20.91 0.30 -0.46
C GLY A 64 20.64 -0.43 0.86
N VAL A 65 19.65 -1.32 0.89
CA VAL A 65 19.29 -2.11 2.09
C VAL A 65 19.62 -3.59 1.84
N SER A 66 20.24 -4.25 2.82
CA SER A 66 20.49 -5.69 2.73
C SER A 66 19.19 -6.50 2.86
N ILE A 67 19.17 -7.72 2.33
CA ILE A 67 17.96 -8.59 2.39
C ILE A 67 17.58 -8.88 3.85
N GLU A 68 18.56 -9.02 4.73
CA GLU A 68 18.35 -9.30 6.15
C GLU A 68 17.72 -8.12 6.87
N GLU A 69 18.26 -6.92 6.66
CA GLU A 69 17.72 -5.69 7.23
C GLU A 69 16.28 -5.43 6.75
N LEU A 70 16.00 -5.73 5.48
CA LEU A 70 14.65 -5.63 4.93
C LEU A 70 13.67 -6.60 5.61
N LYS A 71 14.10 -7.82 5.96
CA LYS A 71 13.26 -8.79 6.68
C LYS A 71 13.00 -8.33 8.11
N GLU A 72 14.02 -7.84 8.82
CA GLU A 72 13.88 -7.32 10.18
C GLU A 72 12.93 -6.12 10.23
N ARG A 73 13.08 -5.15 9.31
CA ARG A 73 12.16 -3.99 9.21
C ARG A 73 10.71 -4.42 9.00
N ARG A 74 10.47 -5.46 8.19
CA ARG A 74 9.12 -6.01 7.97
C ARG A 74 8.57 -6.68 9.23
N ARG A 75 9.40 -7.46 9.94
CA ARG A 75 8.99 -8.12 11.19
C ARG A 75 8.60 -7.08 12.24
N LEU A 76 9.45 -6.07 12.45
CA LEU A 76 9.17 -4.97 13.37
C LEU A 76 7.88 -4.21 13.03
N ARG A 77 7.63 -3.97 11.73
CA ARG A 77 6.38 -3.33 11.28
C ARG A 77 5.16 -4.20 11.57
N GLN A 78 5.24 -5.51 11.34
CA GLN A 78 4.16 -6.45 11.66
C GLN A 78 3.91 -6.54 13.16
N GLU A 79 4.96 -6.59 13.98
CA GLU A 79 4.86 -6.60 15.44
C GLU A 79 4.22 -5.31 15.97
N ALA A 80 4.61 -4.15 15.42
CA ALA A 80 4.01 -2.86 15.77
C ALA A 80 2.54 -2.75 15.34
N GLU A 81 2.19 -3.27 14.15
CA GLU A 81 0.80 -3.32 13.68
C GLU A 81 -0.05 -4.26 14.54
N ALA A 82 0.48 -5.43 14.92
CA ALA A 82 -0.19 -6.37 15.81
C ALA A 82 -0.44 -5.74 17.19
N LYS A 83 0.59 -5.11 17.79
CA LYS A 83 0.45 -4.41 19.07
C LYS A 83 -0.57 -3.26 18.99
N ALA A 84 -0.56 -2.50 17.90
CA ALA A 84 -1.54 -1.43 17.69
C ALA A 84 -2.96 -1.94 17.46
N GLN A 85 -3.12 -3.20 17.00
CA GLN A 85 -4.41 -3.87 16.88
C GLN A 85 -4.91 -4.31 18.27
N GLU A 86 -4.03 -4.93 19.08
CA GLU A 86 -4.31 -5.31 20.47
C GLU A 86 -4.72 -4.08 21.31
N ASP A 87 -3.97 -2.98 21.23
CA ASP A 87 -4.29 -1.73 21.93
C ASP A 87 -5.65 -1.12 21.52
N LYS A 88 -6.10 -1.37 20.27
CA LYS A 88 -7.41 -0.93 19.77
C LYS A 88 -8.53 -1.84 20.23
N GLU A 89 -8.28 -3.14 20.30
CA GLU A 89 -9.23 -4.13 20.84
C GLU A 89 -9.42 -3.90 22.34
N GLU A 90 -8.36 -3.60 23.09
CA GLU A 90 -8.45 -3.25 24.52
C GLU A 90 -9.23 -1.94 24.79
N LYS A 91 -9.14 -0.95 23.89
CA LYS A 91 -9.88 0.32 23.99
C LYS A 91 -11.28 0.26 23.36
N GLY A 92 -11.58 -0.81 22.65
CA GLY A 92 -12.75 -0.96 21.78
C GLY A 92 -13.95 -1.57 22.47
N ASP A 93 -14.35 -1.12 23.66
CA ASP A 93 -15.61 -1.56 24.28
C ASP A 93 -16.26 -0.47 25.16
N THR A 94 -16.28 0.78 24.68
CA THR A 94 -17.09 1.85 25.31
C THR A 94 -17.77 2.72 24.26
N TRP A 95 -18.72 2.13 23.52
CA TRP A 95 -19.75 2.90 22.81
C TRP A 95 -21.12 2.49 23.34
N LYS A 96 -21.60 3.21 24.37
CA LYS A 96 -23.01 3.14 24.81
C LYS A 96 -23.82 4.06 23.92
N TYR A 97 -24.75 3.49 23.13
CA TYR A 97 -25.77 4.28 22.47
C TYR A 97 -26.64 5.00 23.51
N PRO A 98 -26.81 6.34 23.44
CA PRO A 98 -27.82 7.01 24.23
C PRO A 98 -29.20 6.63 23.66
N LEU A 99 -29.93 5.78 24.37
CA LEU A 99 -31.37 5.59 24.13
C LEU A 99 -32.06 6.93 24.40
N GLN A 100 -32.35 7.69 23.34
CA GLN A 100 -33.28 8.80 23.44
C GLN A 100 -34.69 8.20 23.52
N GLU A 101 -35.19 8.12 24.75
CA GLU A 101 -36.57 7.82 25.06
C GLU A 101 -37.41 9.03 24.61
N SER A 102 -37.93 8.98 23.38
CA SER A 102 -38.89 9.98 22.92
C SER A 102 -40.26 9.65 23.52
N TYR A 103 -40.71 10.52 24.42
CA TYR A 103 -42.07 10.60 24.97
C TYR A 103 -43.15 10.70 23.88
#